data_AF-A0A7I7YT29-F1
#
_entry.id   AF-A0A7I7YT29-F1
#
_cell.length_a   1.000
_cell.length_b   1.000
_cell.length_c   1.000
_cell.angle_alpha   90.00
_cell.angle_beta   90.00
_cell.angle_gamma   90.00
#
_symmetry.space_group_name_H-M   'P 1'
#
loop_
_entity.id
_entity.type
_entity.pdbx_description
1 polymer ?
#
loop_
_entity_poly.entity_id
_entity_poly.type
_entity_poly.pdbx_seq_one_letter_code
_entity_poly.pdbx_strand_id
1 'polypeptide(L)'
;MACTGVPVATEKFLYVKMIDMVQAEDAPLGYLLYRVGAVLRPEVAAVLGPLGLTLPEFVCLRLISMSPGVSSAELSRHSNVTPQAMNTVLRKLEDVGAVERPTSVSSGRALPATLTVAGRALLKRAEGAVREADARILGKLTAAQQREFKRMLDKLGSDAATASAAKPGEAGRRPQP
;
A
#
# COMPACT_ATOMS: atom_id res chain seq x y z
N MET A 1 23.48 -28.91 25.04
CA MET A 1 24.01 -27.52 24.89
C MET A 1 23.04 -26.79 23.99
N ALA A 2 22.01 -26.17 24.58
CA ALA A 2 20.89 -25.57 23.84
C ALA A 2 21.15 -24.08 23.63
N CYS A 3 21.28 -23.66 22.37
CA CYS A 3 21.27 -22.26 21.98
C CYS A 3 19.81 -21.77 21.95
N THR A 4 19.33 -21.16 23.02
CA THR A 4 18.05 -20.45 23.03
C THR A 4 18.26 -19.04 22.50
N GLY A 5 18.03 -18.85 21.20
CA GLY A 5 17.81 -17.53 20.61
C GLY A 5 16.44 -17.02 21.03
N VAL A 6 16.41 -16.00 21.89
CA VAL A 6 15.19 -15.26 22.23
C VAL A 6 14.74 -14.48 20.98
N PRO A 7 13.44 -14.46 20.63
CA PRO A 7 12.97 -13.77 19.43
C PRO A 7 13.06 -12.24 19.59
N VAL A 8 13.75 -11.60 18.66
CA VAL A 8 13.97 -10.13 18.52
C VAL A 8 12.66 -9.31 18.38
N ALA A 9 11.50 -9.98 18.26
CA ALA A 9 10.20 -9.32 18.13
C ALA A 9 9.72 -8.64 19.42
N THR A 10 10.05 -9.20 20.59
CA THR A 10 9.57 -8.69 21.88
C THR A 10 10.27 -7.39 22.27
N GLU A 11 11.57 -7.27 21.95
CA GLU A 11 12.40 -6.08 22.22
C GLU A 11 11.88 -4.82 21.51
N LYS A 12 11.45 -4.95 20.26
CA LYS A 12 10.89 -3.83 19.47
C LYS A 12 9.56 -3.34 20.05
N PHE A 13 8.77 -4.25 20.60
CA PHE A 13 7.50 -3.94 21.27
C PHE A 13 7.71 -3.21 22.61
N LEU A 14 8.77 -3.58 23.35
CA LEU A 14 9.20 -2.90 24.57
C LEU A 14 9.69 -1.46 24.30
N TYR A 15 10.43 -1.24 23.21
CA TYR A 15 10.92 0.09 22.84
C TYR A 15 9.79 1.06 22.48
N VAL A 16 8.76 0.58 21.78
CA VAL A 16 7.56 1.38 21.46
C VAL A 16 6.79 1.77 22.74
N LYS A 17 6.68 0.85 23.72
CA LYS A 17 6.04 1.09 25.02
C LYS A 17 6.78 2.13 25.89
N MET A 18 8.09 2.28 25.72
CA MET A 18 8.88 3.26 26.47
C MET A 18 8.76 4.69 25.90
N ILE A 19 8.44 4.82 24.60
CA ILE A 19 8.18 6.11 23.94
C ILE A 19 6.69 6.54 24.08
N ASP A 20 5.82 5.64 24.55
CA ASP A 20 4.40 5.86 24.80
C ASP A 20 4.06 6.81 25.97
N MET A 21 5.06 7.38 26.65
CA MET A 21 4.84 8.39 27.69
C MET A 21 4.68 9.82 27.15
N VAL A 22 4.59 9.99 25.84
CA VAL A 22 4.06 11.21 25.22
C VAL A 22 2.54 11.06 25.12
N GLN A 23 1.78 11.96 25.76
CA GLN A 23 0.32 11.95 25.72
C GLN A 23 -0.13 11.89 24.25
N ALA A 24 -0.89 10.84 23.88
CA ALA A 24 -1.25 10.54 22.50
C ALA A 24 -2.06 11.67 21.84
N GLU A 25 -2.64 12.56 22.64
CA GLU A 25 -3.48 13.68 22.23
C GLU A 25 -2.68 14.85 21.61
N ASP A 26 -1.41 15.03 22.00
CA ASP A 26 -0.54 16.09 21.48
C ASP A 26 0.44 15.59 20.39
N ALA A 27 0.42 14.30 20.09
CA ALA A 27 1.33 13.70 19.14
C ALA A 27 0.98 14.10 17.68
N PRO A 28 1.96 14.49 16.84
CA PRO A 28 1.70 14.79 15.44
C PRO A 28 1.05 13.61 14.71
N LEU A 29 0.03 13.87 13.89
CA LEU A 29 -0.73 12.84 13.15
C LEU A 29 0.19 11.90 12.35
N GLY A 30 1.23 12.43 11.70
CA GLY A 30 2.18 11.63 10.92
C GLY A 30 2.93 10.60 11.75
N TYR A 31 3.23 10.91 13.02
CA TYR A 31 3.86 9.97 13.94
C TYR A 31 2.91 8.85 14.35
N LEU A 32 1.64 9.17 14.65
CA LEU A 32 0.62 8.16 14.96
C LEU A 32 0.38 7.21 13.77
N LEU A 33 0.26 7.75 12.55
CA LEU A 33 0.12 6.94 11.33
C LEU A 33 1.33 6.05 11.07
N TYR A 34 2.55 6.57 11.31
CA TYR A 34 3.78 5.78 11.22
C TYR A 34 3.75 4.59 12.20
N ARG A 35 3.37 4.82 13.47
CA ARG A 35 3.29 3.76 14.48
C ARG A 35 2.27 2.70 14.15
N VAL A 36 1.07 3.09 13.72
CA VAL A 36 0.04 2.15 13.26
C VAL A 36 0.56 1.34 12.07
N GLY A 37 1.18 2.01 11.09
CA GLY A 37 1.79 1.37 9.93
C GLY A 37 2.91 0.39 10.28
N ALA A 38 3.73 0.70 11.29
CA ALA A 38 4.82 -0.18 11.75
C ALA A 38 4.31 -1.50 12.34
N VAL A 39 3.11 -1.50 12.93
CA VAL A 39 2.45 -2.71 13.46
C VAL A 39 1.67 -3.43 12.35
N LEU A 40 0.98 -2.70 11.46
CA LEU A 40 0.15 -3.28 10.41
C LEU A 40 0.94 -3.93 9.28
N ARG A 41 2.05 -3.32 8.84
CA ARG A 41 2.80 -3.80 7.66
C ARG A 41 3.32 -5.23 7.82
N PRO A 42 3.94 -5.64 8.95
CA PRO A 42 4.39 -7.02 9.13
C PRO A 42 3.23 -8.03 9.16
N GLU A 43 2.11 -7.69 9.80
CA GLU A 43 0.91 -8.53 9.87
C GLU A 43 0.33 -8.79 8.47
N VAL A 44 0.24 -7.73 7.66
CA VAL A 44 -0.22 -7.83 6.27
C VAL A 44 0.77 -8.62 5.42
N ALA A 45 2.08 -8.39 5.57
CA ALA A 45 3.09 -9.14 4.83
C ALA A 45 3.03 -10.65 5.15
N ALA A 46 2.81 -11.01 6.41
CA ALA A 46 2.71 -12.40 6.83
C ALA A 46 1.52 -13.14 6.20
N VAL A 47 0.37 -12.47 6.04
CA VAL A 47 -0.83 -13.09 5.43
C VAL A 47 -0.79 -13.08 3.90
N LEU A 48 -0.06 -12.16 3.29
CA LEU A 48 0.13 -12.11 1.83
C LEU A 48 1.19 -13.10 1.33
N GLY A 49 2.21 -13.40 2.13
CA GLY A 49 3.29 -14.32 1.78
C GLY A 49 2.81 -15.69 1.26
N PRO A 50 1.87 -16.39 1.93
CA PRO A 50 1.31 -17.65 1.45
C PRO A 50 0.56 -17.56 0.11
N LEU A 51 0.15 -16.35 -0.31
CA LEU A 51 -0.48 -16.10 -1.60
C LEU A 51 0.54 -15.75 -2.69
N GLY A 52 1.84 -15.74 -2.37
CA GLY A 52 2.91 -15.31 -3.27
C GLY A 52 2.89 -13.81 -3.54
N LEU A 53 2.28 -13.01 -2.65
CA LEU A 53 2.13 -11.58 -2.80
C LEU A 53 2.97 -10.80 -1.79
N THR A 54 3.50 -9.67 -2.25
CA THR A 54 4.02 -8.60 -1.42
C THR A 54 2.97 -7.51 -1.22
N LEU A 55 3.14 -6.66 -0.19
CA LEU A 55 2.24 -5.53 0.05
C LEU A 55 2.12 -4.58 -1.16
N PRO A 56 3.21 -4.18 -1.86
CA PRO A 56 3.09 -3.36 -3.07
C PRO A 56 2.31 -4.03 -4.20
N GLU A 57 2.45 -5.35 -4.39
CA GLU A 57 1.70 -6.11 -5.39
C GLU A 57 0.21 -6.17 -5.05
N PHE A 58 -0.14 -6.40 -3.78
CA PHE A 58 -1.52 -6.32 -3.31
C PHE A 58 -2.14 -4.93 -3.55
N VAL A 59 -1.43 -3.86 -3.17
CA VAL A 59 -1.89 -2.48 -3.39
C VAL A 59 -2.07 -2.20 -4.89
N CYS A 60 -1.15 -2.67 -5.73
CA CYS A 60 -1.26 -2.53 -7.18
C CYS A 60 -2.52 -3.23 -7.73
N LEU A 61 -2.78 -4.49 -7.34
CA LEU A 61 -4.00 -5.21 -7.74
C LEU A 61 -5.26 -4.47 -7.31
N ARG A 62 -5.28 -3.94 -6.07
CA ARG A 62 -6.42 -3.17 -5.54
C ARG A 62 -6.65 -1.88 -6.35
N LEU A 63 -5.60 -1.12 -6.66
CA LEU A 63 -5.70 0.10 -7.48
C LEU A 63 -6.22 -0.20 -8.89
N ILE A 64 -5.72 -1.24 -9.55
CA ILE A 64 -6.20 -1.65 -10.88
C ILE A 64 -7.67 -2.08 -10.82
N SER A 65 -8.10 -2.75 -9.74
CA SER A 65 -9.50 -3.16 -9.58
C SER A 65 -10.48 -2.00 -9.45
N MET A 66 -10.05 -0.90 -8.81
CA MET A 66 -10.87 0.31 -8.62
C MET A 66 -10.90 1.20 -9.87
N SER A 67 -9.83 1.19 -10.65
CA SER A 67 -9.72 1.97 -11.89
C SER A 67 -9.09 1.14 -13.00
N PRO A 68 -9.87 0.27 -13.68
CA PRO A 68 -9.36 -0.51 -14.80
C PRO A 68 -8.80 0.39 -15.90
N GLY A 69 -7.63 0.03 -16.43
CA GLY A 69 -6.95 0.80 -17.46
C GLY A 69 -6.08 1.96 -16.96
N VAL A 70 -5.85 2.02 -15.66
CA VAL A 70 -4.88 2.94 -15.04
C VAL A 70 -3.46 2.68 -15.56
N SER A 71 -2.69 3.75 -15.76
CA SER A 71 -1.31 3.67 -16.21
C SER A 71 -0.32 3.35 -15.07
N SER A 72 0.86 2.86 -15.42
CA SER A 72 1.95 2.66 -14.44
C SER A 72 2.38 3.95 -13.73
N ALA A 73 2.29 5.10 -14.43
CA ALA A 73 2.59 6.41 -13.85
C ALA A 73 1.57 6.82 -12.78
N GLU A 74 0.29 6.62 -13.04
CA GLU A 74 -0.79 6.87 -12.08
C GLU A 74 -0.70 5.90 -10.89
N LEU A 75 -0.47 4.61 -11.16
CA LEU A 75 -0.26 3.60 -10.10
C LEU A 75 0.88 4.00 -9.16
N SER A 76 1.99 4.50 -9.70
CA SER A 76 3.13 4.95 -8.89
C SER A 76 2.77 6.11 -7.95
N ARG A 77 2.01 7.08 -8.46
CA ARG A 77 1.54 8.24 -7.66
C ARG A 77 0.61 7.80 -6.52
N HIS A 78 -0.22 6.78 -6.75
CA HIS A 78 -1.19 6.31 -5.76
C HIS A 78 -0.65 5.26 -4.78
N SER A 79 0.54 4.68 -5.02
CA SER A 79 1.10 3.61 -4.18
C SER A 79 2.39 3.99 -3.45
N ASN A 80 2.82 5.26 -3.53
CA ASN A 80 4.05 5.77 -2.91
C ASN A 80 5.31 4.95 -3.28
N VAL A 81 5.34 4.36 -4.48
CA VAL A 81 6.53 3.71 -5.03
C VAL A 81 7.03 4.45 -6.26
N THR A 82 8.32 4.29 -6.58
CA THR A 82 8.90 4.90 -7.77
C THR A 82 8.34 4.26 -9.05
N PRO A 83 8.34 4.97 -10.19
CA PRO A 83 7.95 4.39 -11.49
C PRO A 83 8.72 3.11 -11.85
N GLN A 84 10.00 3.04 -11.50
CA GLN A 84 10.85 1.86 -11.73
C GLN A 84 10.39 0.67 -10.87
N ALA A 85 10.07 0.92 -9.60
CA ALA A 85 9.54 -0.10 -8.70
C ALA A 85 8.16 -0.58 -9.18
N MET A 86 7.26 0.33 -9.57
CA MET A 86 5.93 -0.03 -10.09
C MET A 86 6.01 -0.88 -11.36
N ASN A 87 6.92 -0.57 -12.29
CA ASN A 87 7.12 -1.42 -13.46
C ASN A 87 7.59 -2.83 -13.11
N THR A 88 8.37 -2.97 -12.04
CA THR A 88 8.80 -4.28 -11.53
C THR A 88 7.65 -5.05 -10.89
N VAL A 89 6.79 -4.37 -10.12
CA VAL A 89 5.55 -4.94 -9.58
C VAL A 89 4.64 -5.43 -10.70
N LEU A 90 4.39 -4.59 -11.71
CA LEU A 90 3.53 -4.95 -12.84
C LEU A 90 4.07 -6.15 -13.62
N ARG A 91 5.38 -6.19 -13.92
CA ARG A 91 5.99 -7.35 -14.59
C ARG A 91 5.78 -8.65 -13.80
N LYS A 92 6.03 -8.64 -12.49
CA LYS A 92 5.80 -9.83 -11.65
C LYS A 92 4.34 -10.27 -11.67
N LEU A 93 3.41 -9.33 -11.62
CA LEU A 93 1.98 -9.62 -11.68
C LEU A 93 1.54 -10.14 -13.06
N GLU A 94 2.21 -9.75 -14.14
CA GLU A 94 2.03 -10.35 -15.47
C GLU A 94 2.60 -11.76 -15.56
N ASP A 95 3.80 -11.99 -15.01
CA ASP A 95 4.48 -13.29 -15.04
C ASP A 95 3.64 -14.38 -14.34
N VAL A 96 2.89 -14.01 -13.28
CA VAL A 96 1.96 -14.91 -12.59
C VAL A 96 0.54 -14.90 -13.18
N GLY A 97 0.34 -14.19 -14.30
CA GLY A 97 -0.94 -14.11 -15.02
C GLY A 97 -2.05 -13.35 -14.29
N ALA A 98 -1.72 -12.51 -13.30
CA ALA A 98 -2.70 -11.73 -12.55
C ALA A 98 -3.08 -10.41 -13.25
N VAL A 99 -2.16 -9.83 -14.01
CA VAL A 99 -2.35 -8.59 -14.77
C VAL A 99 -2.05 -8.85 -16.24
N GLU A 100 -2.73 -8.12 -17.12
CA GLU A 100 -2.41 -8.03 -18.54
C GLU A 100 -2.18 -6.56 -18.92
N ARG A 101 -1.20 -6.31 -19.80
CA ARG A 101 -0.97 -5.02 -20.46
C ARG A 101 -0.90 -5.22 -21.97
N PRO A 102 -1.48 -4.33 -22.78
CA PRO A 102 -1.29 -4.36 -24.23
C PRO A 102 0.19 -4.22 -24.60
N THR A 103 0.64 -4.92 -25.65
CA THR A 103 2.01 -4.82 -26.18
C THR A 103 2.24 -3.50 -26.93
N SER A 104 1.20 -2.88 -27.47
CA SER A 104 1.24 -1.56 -28.07
C SER A 104 -0.09 -0.83 -27.91
N VAL A 105 -0.02 0.50 -27.92
CA VAL A 105 -1.18 1.40 -27.97
C VAL A 105 -0.97 2.34 -29.14
N SER A 106 -1.98 2.52 -30.00
CA SER A 106 -1.85 3.27 -31.25
C SER A 106 -1.58 4.78 -31.08
N SER A 107 -1.68 5.30 -29.85
CA SER A 107 -1.76 6.75 -29.59
C SER A 107 -0.68 7.31 -28.66
N GLY A 108 0.41 6.59 -28.39
CA GLY A 108 1.47 7.06 -27.47
C GLY A 108 0.99 7.25 -26.02
N ARG A 109 -0.21 6.78 -25.69
CA ARG A 109 -0.75 6.76 -24.33
C ARG A 109 -0.01 5.73 -23.48
N ALA A 110 -0.08 5.88 -22.16
CA ALA A 110 0.49 4.89 -21.26
C ALA A 110 -0.25 3.54 -21.39
N LEU A 111 0.48 2.43 -21.26
CA LEU A 111 -0.07 1.08 -21.37
C LEU A 111 -1.06 0.81 -20.22
N PRO A 112 -2.37 0.69 -20.50
CA PRO A 112 -3.38 0.48 -19.47
C PRO A 112 -3.26 -0.94 -18.90
N ALA A 113 -3.18 -1.06 -17.57
CA ALA A 113 -3.17 -2.38 -16.92
C ALA A 113 -4.59 -2.81 -16.56
N THR A 114 -4.91 -4.09 -16.79
CA THR A 114 -6.18 -4.71 -16.38
C THR A 114 -5.95 -5.99 -15.59
N LEU A 115 -6.86 -6.31 -14.68
CA LEU A 115 -6.83 -7.60 -13.99
C LEU A 115 -7.36 -8.70 -14.90
N THR A 116 -6.68 -9.84 -14.92
CA THR A 116 -7.22 -11.05 -15.53
C THR A 116 -8.29 -11.69 -14.62
N VAL A 117 -8.93 -12.77 -15.08
CA VAL A 117 -9.82 -13.58 -14.22
C VAL A 117 -9.04 -14.13 -13.01
N ALA A 118 -7.82 -14.62 -13.23
CA ALA A 118 -6.95 -15.12 -12.17
C ALA A 118 -6.54 -14.01 -11.19
N GLY A 119 -6.23 -12.80 -11.70
CA GLY A 119 -5.90 -11.64 -10.88
C GLY A 119 -7.04 -11.20 -9.98
N ARG A 120 -8.28 -11.20 -10.48
CA ARG A 120 -9.47 -10.91 -9.67
C ARG A 120 -9.67 -11.93 -8.55
N ALA A 121 -9.48 -13.22 -8.85
CA ALA A 121 -9.57 -14.28 -7.85
C ALA A 121 -8.46 -14.17 -6.78
N LEU A 122 -7.24 -13.87 -7.21
CA LEU A 122 -6.10 -13.63 -6.32
C LEU A 122 -6.35 -12.42 -5.39
N LEU A 123 -6.82 -11.31 -5.95
CA LEU A 123 -7.16 -10.11 -5.16
C LEU A 123 -8.23 -10.44 -4.11
N LYS A 124 -9.30 -11.15 -4.48
CA LYS A 124 -10.37 -11.53 -3.53
C LYS A 124 -9.83 -12.35 -2.35
N ARG A 125 -8.91 -13.29 -2.61
CA ARG A 125 -8.24 -14.09 -1.57
C ARG A 125 -7.35 -13.20 -0.68
N ALA A 126 -6.57 -12.32 -1.30
CA ALA A 126 -5.71 -11.39 -0.58
C ALA A 126 -6.50 -10.44 0.32
N GLU A 127 -7.62 -9.89 -0.16
CA GLU A 127 -8.49 -9.03 0.66
C GLU A 127 -9.13 -9.78 1.83
N GLY A 128 -9.41 -11.08 1.68
CA GLY A 128 -9.85 -11.93 2.80
C GLY A 128 -8.77 -12.04 3.86
N ALA A 129 -7.56 -12.41 3.44
CA ALA A 129 -6.41 -12.59 4.33
C ALA A 129 -6.01 -11.27 5.04
N VAL A 130 -6.01 -10.14 4.32
CA VAL A 130 -5.74 -8.81 4.88
C VAL A 130 -6.79 -8.41 5.90
N ARG A 131 -8.08 -8.73 5.68
CA ARG A 131 -9.14 -8.46 6.67
C ARG A 131 -8.90 -9.19 8.00
N GLU A 132 -8.31 -10.38 7.97
CA GLU A 132 -7.94 -11.11 9.19
C GLU A 132 -6.77 -10.45 9.92
N ALA A 133 -5.79 -9.92 9.18
CA ALA A 133 -4.70 -9.12 9.75
C ALA A 133 -5.22 -7.81 10.37
N ASP A 134 -6.11 -7.10 9.67
CA ASP A 134 -6.77 -5.90 10.17
C ASP A 134 -7.52 -6.18 11.48
N ALA A 135 -8.23 -7.30 11.57
CA ALA A 135 -8.99 -7.68 12.76
C ALA A 135 -8.11 -7.83 14.01
N ARG A 136 -6.88 -8.33 13.87
CA ARG A 136 -5.93 -8.47 15.00
C ARG A 136 -5.52 -7.11 15.59
N ILE A 137 -5.42 -6.08 14.76
CA ILE A 137 -5.02 -4.74 15.19
C ILE A 137 -6.22 -3.94 15.66
N LEU A 138 -7.31 -4.00 14.90
CA LEU A 138 -8.56 -3.30 15.19
C LEU A 138 -9.31 -3.90 16.39
N GLY A 139 -8.97 -5.11 16.84
CA GLY A 139 -9.57 -5.76 18.00
C GLY A 139 -9.44 -4.97 19.31
N LYS A 140 -8.55 -3.97 19.39
CA LYS A 140 -8.45 -3.02 20.50
C LYS A 140 -9.59 -1.99 20.53
N LEU A 141 -10.35 -1.89 19.45
CA LEU A 141 -11.44 -0.93 19.26
C LEU A 141 -12.78 -1.67 19.21
N THR A 142 -13.81 -1.05 19.77
CA THR A 142 -15.20 -1.50 19.60
C THR A 142 -15.61 -1.43 18.12
N ALA A 143 -16.63 -2.19 17.72
CA ALA A 143 -17.12 -2.17 16.33
C ALA A 143 -17.54 -0.75 15.87
N ALA A 144 -18.07 0.08 16.77
CA ALA A 144 -18.41 1.46 16.46
C ALA A 144 -17.15 2.31 16.21
N GLN A 145 -16.14 2.22 17.08
CA GLN A 145 -14.86 2.90 16.90
C GLN A 145 -14.13 2.45 15.63
N GLN A 146 -14.20 1.17 15.27
CA GLN A 146 -13.60 0.68 14.02
C GLN A 146 -14.26 1.29 12.78
N ARG A 147 -15.59 1.37 12.76
CA ARG A 147 -16.34 2.02 11.66
C ARG A 147 -15.99 3.49 11.57
N GLU A 148 -15.98 4.18 12.70
CA GLU A 148 -15.67 5.60 12.76
C GLU A 148 -14.23 5.89 12.35
N PHE A 149 -13.26 5.09 12.81
CA PHE A 149 -11.86 5.19 12.41
C PHE A 149 -11.68 5.04 10.89
N LYS A 150 -12.31 4.02 10.29
CA LYS A 150 -12.27 3.81 8.84
C LYS A 150 -12.91 4.97 8.08
N ARG A 151 -14.04 5.50 8.56
CA ARG A 151 -14.72 6.67 7.99
C ARG A 151 -13.84 7.92 8.03
N MET A 152 -13.16 8.15 9.15
CA MET A 152 -12.24 9.29 9.29
C MET A 152 -11.02 9.15 8.37
N LEU A 153 -10.42 7.96 8.28
CA LEU A 153 -9.31 7.71 7.35
C LEU A 153 -9.72 7.91 5.89
N ASP A 154 -10.90 7.40 5.50
CA ASP A 154 -11.45 7.58 4.17
C ASP A 154 -11.63 9.06 3.85
N LYS A 155 -12.27 9.83 4.75
CA LYS A 155 -12.45 11.28 4.61
C LYS A 155 -11.12 12.04 4.47
N LEU A 156 -10.10 11.64 5.22
CA LEU A 156 -8.77 12.26 5.14
C LEU A 156 -8.03 11.91 3.83
N GLY A 157 -8.28 10.73 3.27
CA GLY A 157 -7.61 10.22 2.07
C GLY A 157 -8.30 10.59 0.75
N SER A 158 -9.60 10.87 0.76
CA SER A 158 -10.41 11.12 -0.44
C SER A 158 -10.29 12.56 -0.98
N ASP A 159 -9.99 13.55 -0.13
CA ASP A 159 -9.84 14.96 -0.53
C ASP A 159 -8.40 15.35 -0.96
N ALA A 160 -7.38 14.62 -0.49
CA ALA A 160 -5.97 14.98 -0.74
C ALA A 160 -5.44 14.55 -2.13
N ALA A 161 -6.07 13.55 -2.77
CA ALA A 161 -5.63 13.05 -4.07
C ALA A 161 -5.93 14.01 -5.24
N THR A 162 -6.87 14.94 -5.08
CA THR A 162 -7.23 15.93 -6.10
C THR A 162 -6.34 17.17 -6.08
N ALA A 163 -5.66 17.47 -4.96
CA ALA A 163 -4.83 18.67 -4.81
C ALA A 163 -3.38 18.52 -5.35
N SER A 164 -2.88 17.30 -5.57
CA SER A 164 -1.51 17.06 -6.08
C SER A 164 -1.41 17.04 -7.62
N ALA A 165 -2.48 17.42 -8.33
CA ALA A 165 -2.49 17.54 -9.79
C ALA A 165 -1.90 18.86 -10.33
N ALA A 166 -1.54 19.82 -9.47
CA ALA A 166 -0.85 21.04 -9.89
C ALA A 166 0.68 20.84 -9.88
N LYS A 167 1.26 20.56 -11.06
CA LYS A 167 2.71 20.55 -11.26
C LYS A 167 3.31 21.95 -11.03
N PRO A 168 4.41 22.11 -10.27
CA PRO A 168 5.34 23.22 -10.48
C PRO A 168 6.05 23.02 -11.82
N GLY A 169 6.03 24.09 -12.63
CA GLY A 169 6.46 24.10 -14.02
C GLY A 169 7.95 23.85 -14.26
N GLU A 170 8.21 23.45 -15.50
CA GLU A 170 9.49 23.63 -16.19
C GLU A 170 10.03 25.06 -15.95
N ALA A 171 11.11 25.15 -15.19
CA ALA A 171 11.99 26.30 -15.21
C ALA A 171 13.42 25.78 -15.24
N GLY A 172 14.11 25.94 -16.37
CA GLY A 172 15.56 25.73 -16.44
C GLY A 172 16.09 24.92 -17.63
N ARG A 173 15.56 25.09 -18.85
CA ARG A 173 16.36 24.81 -20.06
C ARG A 173 16.95 26.14 -20.53
N ARG A 174 18.25 26.36 -20.27
CA ARG A 174 19.00 27.46 -20.88
C ARG A 174 19.00 27.29 -22.40
N PRO A 175 18.83 28.36 -23.19
CA PRO A 175 19.18 28.32 -24.61
C PRO A 175 20.71 28.38 -24.75
N GLN A 176 21.28 27.45 -25.49
CA GLN A 176 22.62 27.57 -26.06
C GLN A 176 22.47 28.01 -27.53
N PRO A 177 23.39 28.84 -28.02
CA PRO A 177 24.15 28.51 -29.21
C PRO A 177 25.53 27.94 -28.86
#